data_AF-A0A6G1B4I1-F1
#
_entry.id   AF-A0A6G1B4I1-F1
#
_cell.length_a   1.000
_cell.length_b   1.000
_cell.length_c   1.000
_cell.angle_alpha   90.00
_cell.angle_beta   90.00
_cell.angle_gamma   90.00
#
_symmetry.space_group_name_H-M   'P 1'
#
loop_
_entity.id
_entity.type
_entity.pdbx_description
1 polymer ?
#
loop_
_entity_poly.entity_id
_entity_poly.type
_entity_poly.pdbx_seq_one_letter_code
_entity_poly.pdbx_strand_id
1 'polypeptide(L)'
;MQEIIASVDHIKFDLEIAVEQQLGAQPLPFPGMDSERGAAGEGRDRLSRDLLPIGGMCPFRHISGEKTVVCKHWLRGLCKKGDQCEFLHEYDMTKMPECYFYSKFGK
;
A
#
# COMPACT_ATOMS: atom_id res chain seq x y z
N MET A 1 30.11 -5.48 8.98
CA MET A 1 30.93 -6.48 9.73
C MET A 1 30.09 -7.67 10.16
N GLN A 2 28.92 -7.46 10.77
CA GLN A 2 28.01 -8.55 11.15
C GLN A 2 27.53 -9.39 9.95
N GLU A 3 27.28 -8.76 8.80
CA GLU A 3 26.93 -9.45 7.54
C GLU A 3 28.01 -10.44 7.06
N ILE A 4 29.28 -10.25 7.43
CA ILE A 4 30.37 -11.16 7.03
C ILE A 4 30.54 -12.28 8.06
N ILE A 5 30.35 -11.96 9.34
CA ILE A 5 30.53 -12.90 10.46
C ILE A 5 29.34 -13.86 10.57
N ALA A 6 28.13 -13.36 10.30
CA ALA A 6 26.88 -14.10 10.43
C ALA A 6 25.89 -13.67 9.33
N SER A 7 26.26 -13.91 8.06
CA SER A 7 25.32 -13.76 6.94
C SER A 7 24.17 -14.75 7.11
N VAL A 8 22.95 -14.25 6.97
CA VAL A 8 21.72 -15.06 6.99
C VAL A 8 21.06 -15.16 5.61
N ASP A 9 21.73 -14.68 4.56
CA ASP A 9 21.16 -14.56 3.21
C ASP A 9 20.82 -15.91 2.57
N HIS A 10 21.44 -16.99 3.04
CA HIS A 10 21.19 -18.36 2.59
C HIS A 10 20.11 -19.09 3.41
N ILE A 11 19.62 -18.47 4.48
CA ILE A 11 18.62 -19.03 5.37
C ILE A 11 17.26 -18.46 4.96
N LYS A 12 16.29 -19.33 4.69
CA LYS A 12 14.90 -18.91 4.54
C LYS A 12 14.22 -18.92 5.90
N PHE A 13 13.69 -17.79 6.31
CA PHE A 13 12.94 -17.70 7.56
C PHE A 13 11.48 -18.09 7.33
N ASP A 14 10.88 -18.74 8.33
CA ASP A 14 9.43 -19.00 8.32
C ASP A 14 8.62 -17.71 8.14
N LEU A 15 9.15 -16.58 8.63
CA LEU A 15 8.54 -15.26 8.45
C LEU A 15 8.49 -14.84 6.97
N GLU A 16 9.55 -15.06 6.20
CA GLU A 16 9.58 -14.73 4.77
C GLU A 16 8.50 -15.53 4.03
N ILE A 17 8.44 -16.84 4.30
CA ILE A 17 7.46 -17.75 3.71
C ILE A 17 6.04 -17.32 4.11
N ALA A 18 5.80 -17.00 5.39
CA ALA A 18 4.50 -16.60 5.88
C ALA A 18 4.02 -15.27 5.29
N VAL A 19 4.91 -14.29 5.11
CA VAL A 19 4.60 -13.00 4.49
C VAL A 19 4.32 -13.17 3.00
N GLU A 20 5.15 -13.91 2.26
CA GLU A 20 4.97 -14.19 0.83
C GLU A 20 3.66 -14.91 0.53
N GLN A 21 3.29 -15.86 1.39
CA GLN A 21 2.07 -16.67 1.25
C GLN A 21 0.85 -16.08 1.97
N GLN A 22 1.00 -14.91 2.61
CA GLN A 22 -0.06 -14.25 3.38
C GLN A 22 -0.72 -15.17 4.42
N LEU A 23 0.06 -16.07 5.03
CA LEU A 23 -0.45 -17.05 5.99
C LEU A 23 -1.00 -16.33 7.23
N GLY A 24 -2.18 -16.73 7.66
CA GLY A 24 -2.85 -16.15 8.83
C GLY A 24 -3.56 -14.81 8.57
N ALA A 25 -3.58 -14.32 7.33
CA ALA A 25 -4.37 -13.14 6.97
C ALA A 25 -5.87 -13.46 7.04
N GLN A 26 -6.58 -12.74 7.91
CA GLN A 26 -8.04 -12.81 7.99
C GLN A 26 -8.67 -11.63 7.22
N PRO A 27 -9.88 -11.79 6.67
CA PRO A 27 -10.61 -10.68 6.05
C PRO A 27 -10.81 -9.52 7.03
N LEU A 28 -10.91 -8.31 6.51
CA LEU A 28 -11.24 -7.14 7.32
C LEU A 28 -12.61 -7.32 7.99
N PRO A 29 -12.78 -6.90 9.25
CA PRO A 29 -14.03 -7.11 9.97
C PRO A 29 -15.19 -6.27 9.44
N PHE A 30 -14.90 -5.13 8.80
CA PHE A 30 -15.92 -4.21 8.28
C PHE A 30 -15.64 -3.81 6.83
N PRO A 31 -16.68 -3.74 5.97
CA PRO A 31 -16.54 -3.21 4.61
C PRO A 31 -16.15 -1.74 4.60
N GLY A 32 -15.33 -1.34 3.62
CA GLY A 32 -14.94 0.06 3.40
C GLY A 32 -13.84 0.58 4.34
N MET A 33 -13.25 -0.28 5.16
CA MET A 33 -11.99 0.03 5.84
C MET A 33 -10.85 0.18 4.82
N ASP A 34 -9.95 1.12 5.09
CA ASP A 34 -8.77 1.36 4.27
C ASP A 34 -7.65 0.36 4.60
N SER A 35 -7.17 -0.35 3.57
CA SER A 35 -6.04 -1.29 3.68
C SER A 35 -4.68 -0.59 3.54
N GLU A 36 -4.60 0.73 3.80
CA GLU A 36 -3.44 1.55 3.45
C GLU A 36 -2.16 1.19 4.20
N ARG A 37 -2.30 0.61 5.40
CA ARG A 37 -1.19 0.08 6.22
C ARG A 37 -0.89 -1.39 5.96
N GLY A 38 -1.74 -2.07 5.18
CA GLY A 38 -1.48 -3.43 4.73
C GLY A 38 -0.28 -3.44 3.79
N ALA A 39 0.50 -4.54 3.83
CA ALA A 39 1.51 -4.77 2.81
C ALA A 39 0.86 -4.66 1.42
N ALA A 40 1.58 -4.05 0.48
CA ALA A 40 1.18 -4.15 -0.92
C ALA A 40 1.17 -5.64 -1.26
N GLY A 41 0.02 -6.18 -1.63
CA GLY A 41 -0.09 -7.60 -1.93
C GLY A 41 0.72 -7.91 -3.18
N GLU A 42 1.94 -8.44 -3.01
CA GLU A 42 2.73 -9.03 -4.10
C GLU A 42 2.45 -10.52 -4.27
N GLY A 43 1.50 -11.05 -3.48
CA GLY A 43 1.08 -12.44 -3.52
C GLY A 43 0.66 -12.83 -4.93
N ARG A 44 1.26 -13.94 -5.40
CA ARG A 44 0.96 -14.64 -6.66
C ARG A 44 -0.47 -15.19 -6.63
N ASP A 45 -1.44 -14.28 -6.64
CA ASP A 45 -2.76 -14.55 -7.19
C ASP A 45 -3.03 -13.48 -8.24
N ARG A 46 -2.66 -13.83 -9.47
CA ARG A 46 -2.86 -13.08 -10.70
C ARG A 46 -4.34 -13.08 -11.10
N LEU A 47 -5.24 -12.92 -10.13
CA LEU A 47 -6.67 -12.87 -10.35
C LEU A 47 -7.17 -11.45 -10.11
N SER A 48 -6.98 -10.66 -11.17
CA SER A 48 -7.97 -9.72 -11.68
C SER A 48 -9.29 -9.77 -10.93
N ARG A 49 -9.54 -8.78 -10.05
CA ARG A 49 -10.80 -8.14 -9.63
C ARG A 49 -12.07 -8.98 -9.32
N ASP A 50 -12.13 -10.26 -9.66
CA ASP A 50 -13.37 -11.00 -9.91
C ASP A 50 -13.38 -12.42 -9.32
N LEU A 51 -12.28 -12.88 -8.68
CA LEU A 51 -12.22 -14.23 -8.09
C LEU A 51 -11.93 -14.29 -6.59
N LEU A 52 -11.87 -13.16 -5.89
CA LEU A 52 -12.01 -13.18 -4.44
C LEU A 52 -13.50 -13.03 -4.10
N PRO A 53 -14.17 -14.03 -3.49
CA PRO A 53 -15.55 -13.90 -2.99
C PRO A 53 -15.61 -13.03 -1.72
N ILE A 54 -14.74 -12.03 -1.61
CA ILE A 54 -14.61 -11.14 -0.47
C ILE A 54 -14.67 -9.71 -1.02
N GLY A 55 -15.89 -9.20 -1.18
CA GLY A 55 -16.18 -7.89 -1.75
C GLY A 55 -15.46 -6.75 -1.03
N GLY A 56 -14.25 -6.42 -1.48
CA GLY A 56 -13.46 -5.30 -0.96
C GLY A 56 -13.01 -5.43 0.50
N MET A 57 -13.03 -6.63 1.10
CA MET A 57 -12.61 -6.84 2.51
C MET A 57 -11.23 -7.51 2.60
N CYS A 58 -10.41 -7.41 1.56
CA CYS A 58 -9.03 -7.85 1.60
C CYS A 58 -8.21 -6.95 2.54
N PRO A 59 -7.46 -7.50 3.52
CA PRO A 59 -6.65 -6.71 4.45
C PRO A 59 -5.41 -6.07 3.81
N PHE A 60 -5.13 -6.39 2.54
CA PHE A 60 -3.98 -5.90 1.81
C PHE A 60 -4.34 -4.75 0.89
N ARG A 61 -3.35 -3.89 0.63
CA ARG A 61 -3.52 -2.70 -0.20
C ARG A 61 -3.60 -3.08 -1.68
N HIS A 62 -4.65 -2.65 -2.36
CA HIS A 62 -4.80 -2.82 -3.79
C HIS A 62 -4.55 -1.51 -4.55
N ILE A 63 -3.53 -1.51 -5.40
CA ILE A 63 -3.23 -0.37 -6.26
C ILE A 63 -4.05 -0.52 -7.54
N SER A 64 -5.11 0.29 -7.67
CA SER A 64 -5.90 0.36 -8.90
C SER A 64 -5.57 1.62 -9.69
N GLY A 65 -5.12 1.44 -10.94
CA GLY A 65 -4.87 2.51 -11.90
C GLY A 65 -3.58 3.30 -11.64
N GLU A 66 -3.19 4.08 -12.65
CA GLU A 66 -2.04 4.99 -12.58
C GLU A 66 -2.47 6.31 -11.94
N LYS A 67 -2.03 6.56 -10.70
CA LYS A 67 -2.30 7.80 -9.96
C LYS A 67 -1.11 8.73 -10.09
N THR A 68 -1.34 9.97 -10.52
CA THR A 68 -0.26 10.89 -10.94
C THR A 68 0.21 11.86 -9.86
N VAL A 69 -0.67 12.25 -8.93
CA VAL A 69 -0.38 13.27 -7.90
C VAL A 69 -0.59 12.70 -6.51
N VAL A 70 0.33 13.02 -5.60
CA VAL A 70 0.29 12.56 -4.19
C VAL A 70 -0.93 13.12 -3.45
N CYS A 71 -1.59 12.26 -2.69
CA CYS A 71 -2.74 12.61 -1.87
C CYS A 71 -2.31 13.44 -0.65
N LYS A 72 -2.74 14.71 -0.61
CA LYS A 72 -2.47 15.60 0.53
C LYS A 72 -3.03 15.09 1.88
N HIS A 73 -4.11 14.31 1.86
CA HIS A 73 -4.75 13.78 3.08
C HIS A 73 -4.04 12.54 3.60
N TRP A 74 -3.51 11.70 2.70
CA TRP A 74 -2.72 10.53 3.05
C TRP A 74 -1.41 10.91 3.73
N LEU A 75 -0.75 11.99 3.29
CA LEU A 75 0.46 12.53 3.95
C LEU A 75 0.25 12.86 5.44
N ARG A 76 -1.00 13.04 5.88
CA ARG A 76 -1.37 13.32 7.27
C ARG A 76 -2.02 12.12 7.97
N GLY A 77 -2.19 10.98 7.28
CA GLY A 77 -2.91 9.81 7.79
C GLY A 77 -4.41 10.04 7.98
N LEU A 78 -5.03 10.90 7.18
CA LEU A 78 -6.44 11.29 7.28
C LEU A 78 -7.28 10.89 6.04
N CYS A 79 -6.74 10.06 5.16
CA CYS A 79 -7.43 9.68 3.95
C CYS A 79 -8.49 8.61 4.24
N LYS A 80 -9.77 8.94 4.08
CA LYS A 80 -10.88 7.99 4.26
C LYS A 80 -11.18 7.15 3.02
N LYS A 81 -10.62 7.51 1.86
CA LYS A 81 -10.89 6.82 0.59
C LYS A 81 -10.05 5.56 0.41
N GLY A 82 -9.01 5.35 1.22
CA GLY A 82 -8.14 4.17 1.17
C GLY A 82 -7.68 3.85 -0.26
N ASP A 83 -7.87 2.59 -0.67
CA ASP A 83 -7.50 2.08 -2.00
C ASP A 83 -8.25 2.76 -3.15
N GLN A 84 -9.48 3.22 -2.88
CA GLN A 84 -10.35 3.91 -3.84
C GLN A 84 -10.02 5.41 -3.96
N CYS A 85 -8.97 5.91 -3.30
CA CYS A 85 -8.54 7.29 -3.45
C CYS A 85 -8.06 7.56 -4.89
N GLU A 86 -8.50 8.66 -5.50
CA GLU A 86 -8.06 9.04 -6.86
C GLU A 86 -6.61 9.56 -6.89
N PHE A 87 -6.04 9.86 -5.71
CA PHE A 87 -4.69 10.39 -5.55
C PHE A 87 -3.71 9.32 -5.06
N LEU A 88 -2.43 9.50 -5.38
CA LEU A 88 -1.36 8.56 -5.08
C LEU A 88 -1.07 8.51 -3.56
N HIS A 89 -1.05 7.30 -3.01
CA HIS A 89 -0.64 7.03 -1.62
C HIS A 89 0.79 6.47 -1.63
N GLU A 90 1.72 7.26 -2.15
CA GLU A 90 3.15 6.96 -2.24
C GLU A 90 3.92 8.23 -1.94
N TYR A 91 5.06 8.09 -1.27
CA TYR A 91 5.90 9.24 -0.91
C TYR A 91 6.85 9.57 -2.06
N ASP A 92 6.32 10.24 -3.08
CA ASP A 92 7.08 10.70 -4.24
C ASP A 92 7.06 12.23 -4.31
N MET A 93 8.20 12.86 -3.97
CA MET A 93 8.35 14.32 -3.96
C MET A 93 8.21 14.94 -5.35
N THR A 94 8.42 14.17 -6.42
CA THR A 94 8.30 14.67 -7.81
C THR A 94 6.84 14.78 -8.26
N LYS A 95 5.93 14.09 -7.58
CA LYS A 95 4.49 14.05 -7.86
C LYS A 95 3.66 14.85 -6.85
N MET A 96 4.30 15.74 -6.10
CA MET A 96 3.64 16.56 -5.10
C MET A 96 2.72 17.59 -5.79
N PRO A 97 1.51 17.86 -5.27
CA PRO A 97 0.65 18.91 -5.82
C PRO A 97 1.33 20.29 -5.71
N GLU A 98 1.01 21.17 -6.65
CA GLU A 98 1.52 22.54 -6.64
C GLU A 98 1.13 23.30 -5.36
N CYS A 99 2.02 24.17 -4.92
CA CYS A 99 1.72 25.09 -3.83
C CYS A 99 0.69 26.13 -4.29
N TYR A 100 -0.51 26.05 -3.72
CA TYR A 100 -1.58 27.01 -4.00
C TYR A 100 -1.16 28.46 -3.71
N PHE A 101 -0.44 28.70 -2.61
CA PHE A 101 -0.03 30.05 -2.20
C PHE A 101 0.92 30.68 -3.22
N TYR A 102 1.92 29.91 -3.65
CA TYR A 102 2.87 30.38 -4.65
C TYR A 102 2.20 30.65 -6.00
N SER A 103 1.33 29.74 -6.46
CA SER A 103 0.61 29.88 -7.74
C SER A 103 -0.35 31.07 -7.77
N LYS A 104 -1.00 31.39 -6.65
CA LYS A 104 -1.98 32.50 -6.57
C LYS A 104 -1.40 33.84 -6.16
N PHE A 105 -0.42 33.85 -5.25
CA PHE A 105 0.08 35.07 -4.60
C PHE A 105 1.55 35.36 -4.90
N GLY A 106 2.28 34.45 -5.56
CA GLY A 106 3.71 34.59 -5.85
C GLY A 106 4.59 34.59 -4.60
N LYS A 107 4.05 34.12 -3.47
CA LYS A 107 4.67 34.07 -2.15
C LYS A 107 4.33 32.77 -1.44
#